data_AF-A0A831SJV8-F1
#
_entry.id   AF-A0A831SJV8-F1
#
_cell.length_a   1.000
_cell.length_b   1.000
_cell.length_c   1.000
_cell.angle_alpha   90.00
_cell.angle_beta   90.00
_cell.angle_gamma   90.00
#
_symmetry.space_group_name_H-M   'P 1'
#
loop_
_entity.id
_entity.type
_entity.pdbx_description
1 polymer ?
#
loop_
_entity_poly.entity_id
_entity_poly.type
_entity_poly.pdbx_seq_one_letter_code
_entity_poly.pdbx_strand_id
1 'polypeptide(L)'
;MIAVISLLVVILTSIIVVRIGAVALEMTGLSKETAIFQAQSAFSGTGFTTSESEYVVSHPVRRKIIRTLIFIGNIGIASAMATLILTFVGQSGGELTTRAIWLVIG
;
A
#
# COMPACT_ATOMS: atom_id res chain seq x y z
N MET A 1 -5.37 20.15 8.73
CA MET A 1 -5.79 19.82 7.35
C MET A 1 -4.68 19.21 6.51
N ILE A 2 -3.47 19.79 6.45
CA ILE A 2 -2.33 19.23 5.68
C ILE A 2 -2.08 17.75 6.03
N ALA A 3 -2.00 17.39 7.31
CA ALA A 3 -1.76 16.00 7.72
C ALA A 3 -2.83 15.01 7.19
N VAL A 4 -4.11 15.39 7.24
CA VAL A 4 -5.23 14.59 6.71
C VAL A 4 -5.10 14.42 5.21
N ILE A 5 -4.87 15.52 4.48
CA ILE A 5 -4.70 15.50 3.03
C ILE A 5 -3.49 14.63 2.65
N SER A 6 -2.36 14.78 3.34
CA SER A 6 -1.17 13.95 3.11
C SER A 6 -1.45 12.47 3.34
N LEU A 7 -2.20 12.11 4.39
CA LEU A 7 -2.60 10.73 4.64
C LEU A 7 -3.43 10.16 3.48
N LEU A 8 -4.45 10.91 3.04
CA LEU A 8 -5.31 10.51 1.91
C LEU A 8 -4.50 10.33 0.61
N VAL A 9 -3.56 11.23 0.35
CA VAL A 9 -2.65 11.13 -0.81
C VAL A 9 -1.77 9.89 -0.71
N VAL A 10 -1.22 9.57 0.47
CA VAL A 10 -0.42 8.35 0.68
C VAL A 10 -1.28 7.11 0.43
N ILE A 11 -2.52 7.07 0.92
CA ILE A 11 -3.45 5.95 0.71
C ILE A 11 -3.76 5.79 -0.79
N LEU A 12 -4.14 6.87 -1.47
CA LEU A 12 -4.43 6.84 -2.91
C LEU A 12 -3.22 6.38 -3.73
N THR A 13 -2.04 6.91 -3.42
CA THR A 13 -0.79 6.50 -4.08
C THR A 13 -0.49 5.02 -3.83
N SER A 14 -0.69 4.53 -2.61
CA SER A 14 -0.51 3.12 -2.25
C SER A 14 -1.42 2.21 -3.08
N ILE A 15 -2.70 2.56 -3.24
CA ILE A 15 -3.66 1.80 -4.06
C ILE A 15 -3.20 1.76 -5.52
N ILE A 16 -2.73 2.89 -6.07
CA ILE A 16 -2.22 2.96 -7.45
C ILE A 16 -0.99 2.07 -7.62
N VAL A 17 -0.03 2.12 -6.69
CA VAL A 17 1.19 1.29 -6.72
C VAL A 17 0.83 -0.20 -6.73
N VAL A 18 -0.11 -0.62 -5.86
CA VAL A 18 -0.58 -2.01 -5.81
C VAL A 18 -1.21 -2.43 -7.15
N ARG A 19 -2.06 -1.58 -7.75
CA ARG A 19 -2.67 -1.86 -9.06
C ARG A 19 -1.63 -1.99 -10.17
N ILE A 20 -0.64 -1.11 -10.22
CA ILE A 20 0.45 -1.18 -11.18
C ILE A 20 1.25 -2.47 -10.99
N GLY A 21 1.55 -2.84 -9.73
CA GLY A 21 2.19 -4.10 -9.39
C GLY A 21 1.42 -5.32 -9.88
N ALA A 22 0.10 -5.34 -9.67
CA ALA A 22 -0.76 -6.43 -10.12
C ALA A 22 -0.74 -6.58 -11.64
N VAL A 23 -0.91 -5.48 -12.39
CA VAL A 23 -0.84 -5.50 -13.85
C VAL A 23 0.53 -5.97 -14.33
N ALA A 24 1.62 -5.48 -13.71
CA ALA A 24 2.97 -5.91 -14.06
C ALA A 24 3.20 -7.41 -13.82
N LEU A 25 2.63 -7.97 -12.75
CA LEU A 25 2.68 -9.40 -12.45
C LEU A 25 1.84 -10.22 -13.44
N GLU A 26 0.65 -9.75 -13.79
CA GLU A 26 -0.21 -10.38 -14.81
C GLU A 26 0.50 -10.46 -16.17
N MET A 27 1.21 -9.40 -16.57
CA MET A 27 2.04 -9.37 -17.79
C MET A 27 3.19 -10.40 -17.80
N THR A 28 3.57 -10.94 -16.63
CA THR A 28 4.54 -12.06 -16.54
C THR A 28 3.89 -13.44 -16.68
N GLY A 29 2.59 -13.51 -16.94
CA GLY A 29 1.84 -14.76 -17.12
C GLY A 29 1.20 -15.32 -15.84
N LEU A 30 1.07 -14.52 -14.79
CA LEU A 30 0.25 -14.91 -13.62
C LEU A 30 -1.23 -14.70 -13.94
N SER A 31 -2.10 -15.52 -13.35
CA SER A 31 -3.54 -15.27 -13.41
C SER A 31 -3.84 -13.93 -12.76
N LYS A 32 -4.88 -13.23 -13.24
CA LYS A 32 -5.30 -11.94 -12.68
C LYS A 32 -5.56 -12.00 -11.17
N GLU A 33 -6.21 -13.07 -10.70
CA GLU A 33 -6.51 -13.25 -9.28
C GLU A 33 -5.22 -13.42 -8.45
N THR A 34 -4.31 -14.29 -8.90
CA THR A 34 -3.01 -14.49 -8.28
C THR A 34 -2.19 -13.19 -8.28
N ALA A 35 -2.18 -12.45 -9.39
CA ALA A 35 -1.41 -11.22 -9.52
C ALA A 35 -1.92 -10.10 -8.59
N ILE A 36 -3.24 -9.95 -8.45
CA ILE A 36 -3.86 -8.98 -7.54
C ILE A 36 -3.53 -9.34 -6.09
N PHE A 37 -3.75 -10.59 -5.69
CA PHE A 37 -3.45 -11.05 -4.35
C PHE A 37 -1.94 -10.90 -4.06
N GLN A 38 -1.09 -11.32 -5.00
CA GLN A 38 0.35 -11.24 -4.82
C GLN A 38 0.85 -9.80 -4.71
N ALA A 39 0.35 -8.88 -5.54
CA ALA A 39 0.73 -7.48 -5.43
C ALA A 39 0.30 -6.85 -4.10
N GLN A 40 -0.89 -7.19 -3.61
CA GLN A 40 -1.40 -6.73 -2.32
C GLN A 40 -0.56 -7.23 -1.16
N SER A 41 -0.32 -8.55 -1.06
CA SER A 41 0.43 -9.10 0.09
C SER A 41 1.92 -8.74 0.04
N ALA A 42 2.49 -8.49 -1.15
CA ALA A 42 3.84 -7.93 -1.28
C ALA A 42 3.89 -6.49 -0.72
N PHE A 43 2.93 -5.65 -1.11
CA PHE A 43 2.89 -4.26 -0.65
C PHE A 43 2.61 -4.15 0.85
N SER A 44 1.70 -4.95 1.41
CA SER A 44 1.41 -4.94 2.84
C SER A 44 2.50 -5.62 3.69
N GLY A 45 3.39 -6.39 3.08
CA GLY A 45 4.40 -7.18 3.78
C GLY A 45 3.85 -8.43 4.47
N THR A 46 2.61 -8.85 4.20
CA THR A 46 2.00 -10.04 4.81
C THR A 46 2.52 -11.36 4.21
N GLY A 47 3.03 -11.34 2.98
CA GLY A 47 3.60 -12.50 2.31
C GLY A 47 2.57 -13.47 1.69
N PHE A 48 3.04 -14.63 1.25
CA PHE A 48 2.26 -15.68 0.57
C PHE A 48 2.62 -17.07 1.11
N THR A 49 1.92 -18.11 0.66
CA THR A 49 2.32 -19.50 0.90
C THR A 49 3.63 -19.84 0.20
N THR A 50 4.30 -20.91 0.64
CA THR A 50 5.59 -21.35 0.07
C THR A 50 5.49 -21.66 -1.42
N SER A 51 4.44 -22.37 -1.84
CA SER A 51 4.20 -22.71 -3.25
C SER A 51 4.02 -21.46 -4.13
N GLU A 52 3.26 -20.46 -3.66
CA GLU A 52 3.09 -19.19 -4.37
C GLU A 52 4.41 -18.42 -4.50
N SER A 53 5.22 -18.46 -3.44
CA SER A 53 6.53 -17.81 -3.42
C SER A 53 7.51 -18.46 -4.41
N GLU A 54 7.45 -19.78 -4.62
CA GLU A 54 8.24 -20.49 -5.62
C GLU A 54 7.95 -19.99 -7.06
N TYR A 55 6.68 -19.73 -7.38
CA TYR A 55 6.29 -19.15 -8.68
C TYR A 55 6.79 -17.71 -8.89
N VAL A 56 7.01 -16.97 -7.81
CA VAL A 56 7.56 -15.61 -7.84
C VAL A 56 9.07 -15.64 -8.02
N VAL A 57 9.79 -16.44 -7.22
CA VAL A 57 11.27 -16.41 -7.19
C VAL A 57 11.90 -17.10 -8.40
N SER A 58 11.19 -18.05 -9.00
CA SER A 58 11.61 -18.76 -10.23
C SER A 58 11.68 -17.86 -11.46
N HIS A 59 10.96 -16.72 -11.47
CA HIS A 59 10.99 -15.77 -12.58
C HIS A 59 11.69 -14.44 -12.18
N PRO A 60 12.82 -14.07 -12.80
CA PRO A 60 13.63 -12.92 -12.36
C PRO A 60 12.86 -11.59 -12.38
N VAL A 61 11.95 -11.40 -13.36
CA VAL A 61 11.11 -10.21 -13.46
C VAL A 61 10.09 -10.13 -12.31
N ARG A 62 9.38 -11.23 -11.98
CA ARG A 62 8.42 -11.28 -10.87
C ARG A 62 9.12 -10.95 -9.55
N ARG A 63 10.30 -11.53 -9.33
CA ARG A 63 11.14 -11.23 -8.16
C ARG A 63 11.47 -9.74 -8.03
N LYS A 64 11.77 -9.07 -9.15
CA LYS A 64 12.06 -7.62 -9.15
C LYS A 64 10.82 -6.79 -8.84
N ILE A 65 9.66 -7.14 -9.39
CA ILE A 65 8.38 -6.46 -9.12
C ILE A 65 8.03 -6.58 -7.63
N ILE A 66 8.02 -7.80 -7.10
CA ILE A 66 7.67 -8.09 -5.70
C ILE A 66 8.64 -7.38 -4.75
N ARG A 67 9.95 -7.40 -5.02
CA ARG A 67 10.94 -6.68 -4.20
C ARG A 67 10.65 -5.17 -4.16
N THR A 68 10.25 -4.59 -5.29
CA THR A 68 9.91 -3.16 -5.38
C THR A 68 8.64 -2.85 -4.61
N LEU A 69 7.61 -3.70 -4.73
CA LEU A 69 6.35 -3.55 -3.98
C LEU A 69 6.57 -3.63 -2.48
N ILE A 70 7.38 -4.58 -2.00
CA ILE A 70 7.73 -4.69 -0.57
C ILE A 70 8.45 -3.43 -0.09
N PHE A 71 9.40 -2.91 -0.86
CA PHE A 71 10.15 -1.71 -0.48
C PHE A 71 9.23 -0.48 -0.40
N ILE A 72 8.43 -0.23 -1.43
CA ILE A 72 7.50 0.92 -1.46
C ILE A 72 6.42 0.76 -0.38
N GLY A 73 5.93 -0.45 -0.18
CA GLY A 73 4.93 -0.78 0.84
C GLY A 73 5.35 -0.38 2.24
N ASN A 74 6.58 -0.75 2.65
CA ASN A 74 7.13 -0.36 3.95
C ASN A 74 7.24 1.17 4.09
N ILE A 75 7.68 1.88 3.05
CA ILE A 75 7.76 3.35 3.03
C ILE A 75 6.36 3.98 3.14
N GLY A 76 5.40 3.44 2.40
CA GLY A 76 4.02 3.91 2.37
C GLY A 76 3.35 3.77 3.74
N ILE A 77 3.47 2.60 4.38
CA ILE A 77 2.92 2.34 5.71
C ILE A 77 3.54 3.26 6.76
N ALA A 78 4.87 3.41 6.76
CA ALA A 78 5.54 4.32 7.68
C ALA A 78 5.07 5.78 7.51
N SER A 79 4.90 6.23 6.27
CA SER A 79 4.42 7.58 5.95
C SER A 79 2.96 7.79 6.36
N ALA A 80 2.10 6.79 6.12
CA ALA A 80 0.71 6.81 6.55
C ALA A 80 0.61 6.90 8.09
N MET A 81 1.40 6.11 8.80
CA MET A 81 1.45 6.17 10.27
C MET A 81 1.89 7.55 10.78
N ALA A 82 2.95 8.12 10.22
CA ALA A 82 3.44 9.44 10.63
C ALA A 82 2.38 10.54 10.42
N THR A 83 1.73 10.55 9.24
CA THR A 83 0.69 11.53 8.91
C THR A 83 -0.59 11.35 9.72
N LEU A 84 -0.95 10.11 10.05
CA LEU A 84 -2.07 9.80 10.94
C LEU A 84 -1.82 10.33 12.35
N ILE A 85 -0.64 10.13 12.91
CA ILE A 85 -0.27 10.68 14.23
C ILE A 85 -0.33 12.22 14.21
N LEU A 86 0.27 12.84 13.18
CA LEU A 86 0.23 14.30 13.00
C LEU A 86 -1.18 14.87 12.81
N THR A 87 -2.14 14.04 12.44
CA THR A 87 -3.55 14.45 12.33
C THR A 87 -4.16 14.77 13.70
N PHE A 88 -3.69 14.16 14.78
CA PHE A 88 -4.30 14.30 16.11
C PHE A 88 -3.44 15.02 17.15
N VAL A 89 -2.12 15.07 16.97
CA VAL A 89 -1.22 15.73 17.93
C VAL A 89 -1.48 17.24 18.01
N GLY A 90 -1.66 17.74 19.24
CA GLY A 90 -1.74 19.18 19.54
C GLY A 90 -3.00 19.89 19.02
N GLN A 91 -4.09 19.16 18.75
CA GLN A 91 -5.31 19.73 18.18
C GLN A 91 -6.37 20.06 19.24
N SER A 92 -7.11 21.15 18.99
CA SER A 92 -8.25 21.54 19.84
C SER A 92 -9.49 20.67 19.58
N GLY A 93 -10.44 20.65 20.52
CA GLY A 93 -11.65 19.82 20.45
C GLY A 93 -12.46 19.98 19.16
N GLY A 94 -12.66 21.22 18.69
CA GLY A 94 -13.39 21.48 17.45
C GLY A 94 -12.64 21.01 16.20
N GLU A 95 -11.31 21.17 16.16
CA GLU A 95 -10.48 20.72 15.04
C GLU A 95 -10.43 19.18 14.93
N LEU A 96 -10.47 18.48 16.07
CA LEU A 96 -10.53 17.02 16.10
C LEU A 96 -11.80 16.52 15.40
N THR A 97 -12.97 17.12 15.68
CA THR A 97 -14.23 16.74 15.05
C THR A 97 -14.18 16.96 13.54
N THR A 98 -13.70 18.12 13.08
CA THR A 98 -13.56 18.39 11.64
C THR A 98 -12.63 17.39 10.95
N ARG A 99 -11.47 17.09 11.56
CA ARG A 99 -10.51 16.13 10.99
C ARG A 99 -11.08 14.71 10.97
N ALA A 100 -11.81 14.30 12.00
CA ALA A 100 -12.48 12.99 12.05
C ALA A 100 -13.53 12.85 10.94
N ILE A 101 -14.33 13.89 10.69
CA ILE A 101 -15.31 13.92 9.59
C ILE A 101 -14.62 13.70 8.25
N TRP A 102 -13.52 14.42 7.98
CA TRP A 102 -12.77 14.26 6.73
C TRP A 102 -12.19 12.85 6.56
N LEU A 103 -11.70 12.22 7.63
CA LEU A 103 -11.19 10.85 7.57
C LEU A 103 -12.29 9.81 7.27
N VAL A 104 -13.52 10.05 7.74
CA VAL A 104 -14.66 9.14 7.49
C VAL A 104 -15.19 9.30 6.07
N ILE A 105 -15.21 10.53 5.54
CA ILE A 105 -15.66 10.79 4.17
C ILE A 105 -14.65 10.22 3.16
N GLY A 106 -13.35 10.37 3.44
CA GLY A 106 -12.29 10.04 2.49
C GLY A 106 -12.05 11.15 1.50
#